data_AF-A0A7S3LK16-F1
#
_entry.id   AF-A0A7S3LK16-F1
#
_cell.length_a   1.000
_cell.length_b   1.000
_cell.length_c   1.000
_cell.angle_alpha   90.00
_cell.angle_beta   90.00
_cell.angle_gamma   90.00
#
_symmetry.space_group_name_H-M   'P 1'
#
loop_
_entity.id
_entity.type
_entity.pdbx_description
1 polymer ?
#
loop_
_entity_poly.entity_id
_entity_poly.type
_entity_poly.pdbx_seq_one_letter_code
_entity_poly.pdbx_strand_id
1 'polypeptide(L)'
;MEVEQAQAVPMDRDAWVFHMRKEFCPEEMVEENGDLNQDYFQPKSTDDESLKWNEEDDKRLRAGIQKFGIGMWDGIKTEFLPIWDEIAIRIRTYHMMGTQDLSKYENWKGDEKAIEAEREKNIEAAKKEGAFAFGVQVKKEFGNLEVTEKENESKKTNQKGKAKDKKSK
;
A
#
# COMPACT_ATOMS: atom_id res chain seq x y z
N MET A 1 -57.62 -4.36 -24.01
CA MET A 1 -56.67 -4.38 -22.89
C MET A 1 -56.29 -2.95 -22.62
N GLU A 2 -57.00 -2.32 -21.68
CA GLU A 2 -56.69 -0.98 -21.23
C GLU A 2 -55.43 -1.06 -20.37
N VAL A 3 -54.39 -0.35 -20.78
CA VAL A 3 -53.14 -0.25 -20.01
C VAL A 3 -53.40 0.80 -18.95
N GLU A 4 -53.59 0.32 -17.72
CA GLU A 4 -53.77 1.14 -16.53
C GLU A 4 -52.55 2.05 -16.37
N GLN A 5 -52.71 3.34 -16.67
CA GLN A 5 -51.65 4.32 -16.50
C GLN A 5 -51.45 4.52 -15.00
N ALA A 6 -50.34 3.97 -14.47
CA ALA A 6 -49.90 4.22 -13.11
C ALA A 6 -49.72 5.72 -12.90
N GLN A 7 -50.66 6.34 -12.17
CA GLN A 7 -50.56 7.74 -11.80
C GLN A 7 -49.36 7.90 -10.86
N ALA A 8 -48.34 8.63 -11.31
CA ALA A 8 -47.22 9.00 -10.47
C ALA A 8 -47.73 9.92 -9.36
N VAL A 9 -47.92 9.35 -8.17
CA VAL A 9 -48.18 10.12 -6.95
C VAL A 9 -47.01 11.10 -6.79
N PRO A 10 -47.24 12.40 -6.56
CA PRO A 10 -46.18 13.35 -6.28
C PRO A 10 -45.51 12.94 -4.96
N MET A 11 -44.46 12.13 -5.09
CA MET A 11 -43.66 11.69 -3.96
C MET A 11 -42.83 12.87 -3.49
N ASP A 12 -42.80 13.10 -2.19
CA ASP A 12 -41.85 14.04 -1.59
C ASP A 12 -40.43 13.68 -2.05
N ARG A 13 -39.61 14.68 -2.33
CA ARG A 13 -38.28 14.48 -2.92
C ARG A 13 -37.45 13.52 -2.07
N ASP A 14 -37.55 13.66 -0.75
CA ASP A 14 -36.81 12.83 0.19
C ASP A 14 -37.33 11.38 0.19
N ALA A 15 -38.65 11.19 0.12
CA ALA A 15 -39.25 9.87 -0.03
C ALA A 15 -38.85 9.17 -1.34
N TRP A 16 -38.77 9.91 -2.45
CA TRP A 16 -38.25 9.39 -3.72
C TRP A 16 -36.78 8.99 -3.61
N VAL A 17 -35.95 9.83 -2.98
CA VAL A 17 -34.53 9.53 -2.76
C VAL A 17 -34.35 8.26 -1.90
N PHE A 18 -35.12 8.10 -0.82
CA PHE A 18 -35.06 6.92 0.03
C PHE A 18 -35.50 5.65 -0.72
N HIS A 19 -36.56 5.74 -1.51
CA HIS A 19 -37.01 4.62 -2.35
C HIS A 19 -35.93 4.22 -3.36
N MET A 20 -35.33 5.19 -4.06
CA MET A 20 -34.27 4.94 -5.03
C MET A 20 -33.03 4.30 -4.38
N ARG A 21 -32.64 4.74 -3.17
CA ARG A 21 -31.52 4.13 -2.45
C ARG A 21 -31.81 2.68 -2.07
N LYS A 22 -33.00 2.39 -1.52
CA LYS A 22 -33.38 1.03 -1.12
C LYS A 22 -33.46 0.06 -2.31
N GLU A 23 -33.90 0.55 -3.47
CA GLU A 23 -34.09 -0.30 -4.65
C GLU A 23 -32.77 -0.55 -5.41
N PHE A 24 -31.87 0.44 -5.47
CA PHE A 24 -30.71 0.40 -6.36
C PHE A 24 -29.35 0.33 -5.67
N CYS A 25 -29.27 0.52 -4.34
CA CYS A 25 -28.03 0.38 -3.60
C CYS A 25 -27.96 -0.99 -2.90
N PRO A 26 -26.75 -1.54 -2.67
CA PRO A 26 -26.57 -2.72 -1.83
C PRO A 26 -27.16 -2.49 -0.43
N GLU A 27 -27.77 -3.53 0.15
CA GLU A 27 -28.41 -3.45 1.48
C GLU A 27 -27.45 -2.96 2.59
N GLU A 28 -26.16 -3.28 2.49
CA GLU A 28 -25.14 -2.85 3.46
C GLU A 28 -24.82 -1.34 3.38
N MET A 29 -25.17 -0.68 2.26
CA MET A 29 -24.88 0.73 2.00
C MET A 29 -25.99 1.66 2.49
N VAL A 30 -27.20 1.14 2.75
CA VAL A 30 -28.39 1.94 3.07
C VAL A 30 -29.01 1.45 4.38
N GLU A 31 -29.22 2.36 5.31
CA GLU A 31 -29.89 2.08 6.58
C GLU A 31 -31.41 1.88 6.39
N GLU A 32 -32.09 1.29 7.39
CA GLU A 32 -33.54 1.05 7.34
C GLU A 32 -34.36 2.34 7.18
N ASN A 33 -33.82 3.49 7.62
CA ASN A 33 -34.41 4.83 7.47
C ASN A 33 -34.25 5.41 6.05
N GLY A 34 -33.45 4.80 5.15
CA GLY A 34 -33.15 5.30 3.81
C GLY A 34 -31.92 6.20 3.71
N ASP A 35 -31.22 6.43 4.83
CA ASP A 35 -29.94 7.14 4.84
C ASP A 35 -28.77 6.25 4.44
N LEU A 36 -27.67 6.88 4.05
CA LEU A 36 -26.46 6.17 3.65
C LEU A 36 -25.64 5.78 4.88
N ASN A 37 -25.32 4.50 4.98
CA ASN A 37 -24.40 3.97 5.97
C ASN A 37 -22.99 4.54 5.72
N GLN A 38 -22.55 5.50 6.54
CA GLN A 38 -21.22 6.12 6.39
C GLN A 38 -20.09 5.11 6.58
N ASP A 39 -20.28 4.09 7.42
CA ASP A 39 -19.26 3.06 7.70
C ASP A 39 -19.01 2.16 6.49
N TYR A 40 -20.00 2.00 5.60
CA TYR A 40 -19.82 1.31 4.32
C TYR A 40 -18.75 1.98 3.44
N PHE A 41 -18.64 3.31 3.53
CA PHE A 41 -17.68 4.11 2.74
C PHE A 41 -16.35 4.34 3.44
N GLN A 42 -16.23 3.97 4.72
CA GLN A 42 -14.95 4.04 5.40
C GLN A 42 -14.01 2.97 4.81
N PRO A 43 -12.76 3.33 4.48
CA PRO A 43 -11.76 2.32 4.16
C PRO A 43 -11.72 1.35 5.34
N LYS A 44 -11.95 0.06 5.10
CA LYS A 44 -11.82 -0.98 6.12
C LYS A 44 -10.44 -0.80 6.73
N SER A 45 -10.38 -0.31 7.97
CA SER A 45 -9.13 0.03 8.63
C SER A 45 -8.27 -1.22 8.66
N THR A 46 -7.16 -1.20 7.92
CA THR A 46 -6.09 -2.20 7.98
C THR A 46 -5.30 -2.03 9.29
N ASP A 47 -6.00 -1.91 10.42
CA ASP A 47 -5.43 -1.85 11.76
C ASP A 47 -5.27 -3.26 12.36
N ASP A 48 -5.38 -4.30 11.53
CA ASP A 48 -4.85 -5.62 11.85
C ASP A 48 -3.32 -5.52 11.93
N GLU A 49 -2.79 -5.34 13.15
CA GLU A 49 -1.33 -5.38 13.40
C GLU A 49 -0.68 -6.67 12.88
N SER A 50 -1.47 -7.72 12.68
CA SER A 50 -1.07 -8.98 12.05
C SER A 50 -0.64 -8.86 10.59
N LEU A 51 -1.06 -7.80 9.88
CA LEU A 51 -0.75 -7.50 8.48
C LEU A 51 0.33 -6.43 8.32
N LYS A 52 1.14 -6.20 9.36
CA LYS A 52 2.28 -5.28 9.31
C LYS A 52 3.57 -6.05 9.01
N TRP A 53 4.27 -5.62 7.96
CA TRP A 53 5.54 -6.22 7.54
C TRP A 53 6.58 -6.10 8.64
N ASN A 54 7.16 -7.23 9.06
CA ASN A 54 8.12 -7.30 10.15
C ASN A 54 9.52 -7.78 9.69
N GLU A 55 10.47 -7.83 10.62
CA GLU A 55 11.84 -8.28 10.32
C GLU A 55 11.93 -9.78 9.99
N GLU A 56 10.99 -10.60 10.47
CA GLU A 56 10.94 -12.03 10.10
C GLU A 56 10.51 -12.20 8.64
N ASP A 57 9.54 -11.41 8.18
CA ASP A 57 9.11 -11.36 6.79
C ASP A 57 10.28 -10.96 5.88
N ASP A 58 11.10 -9.99 6.30
CA ASP A 58 12.32 -9.62 5.57
C ASP A 58 13.31 -10.79 5.47
N LYS A 59 13.53 -11.54 6.55
CA LYS A 59 14.40 -12.73 6.54
C LYS A 59 13.84 -13.83 5.63
N ARG A 60 12.52 -14.07 5.69
CA ARG A 60 11.83 -15.04 4.85
C ARG A 60 11.90 -14.65 3.38
N LEU A 61 11.74 -13.36 3.06
CA LEU A 61 11.91 -12.86 1.70
C LEU A 61 13.34 -13.05 1.19
N ARG A 62 14.36 -12.72 1.99
CA ARG A 62 15.77 -12.98 1.63
C ARG A 62 16.03 -14.46 1.37
N ALA A 63 15.51 -15.36 2.20
CA ALA A 63 15.62 -16.80 2.00
C ALA A 63 14.90 -17.27 0.71
N GLY A 64 13.71 -16.72 0.42
CA GLY A 64 12.99 -16.97 -0.81
C GLY A 64 13.75 -16.52 -2.06
N ILE A 65 14.33 -15.31 -2.03
CA ILE A 65 15.18 -14.80 -3.11
C ILE A 65 16.41 -15.68 -3.31
N GLN A 66 17.06 -16.11 -2.22
CA GLN A 66 18.21 -17.01 -2.31
C GLN A 66 17.86 -18.36 -2.94
N LYS A 67 16.67 -18.91 -2.62
CA LYS A 67 16.22 -20.22 -3.11
C LYS A 67 15.70 -20.16 -4.55
N PHE A 68 14.72 -19.31 -4.81
CA PHE A 68 13.98 -19.26 -6.08
C PHE A 68 14.55 -18.22 -7.05
N GLY A 69 15.04 -17.10 -6.53
CA GLY A 69 15.48 -15.95 -7.33
C GLY A 69 14.39 -14.92 -7.53
N ILE A 70 14.80 -13.70 -7.88
CA ILE A 70 13.89 -12.59 -8.18
C ILE A 70 13.11 -12.91 -9.47
N GLY A 71 11.80 -12.70 -9.45
CA GLY A 71 10.89 -13.02 -10.56
C GLY A 71 10.06 -14.29 -10.35
N MET A 72 10.51 -15.23 -9.50
CA MET A 72 9.77 -16.45 -9.16
C MET A 72 8.86 -16.22 -7.94
N TRP A 73 7.93 -15.28 -8.05
CA TRP A 73 7.13 -14.80 -6.93
C TRP A 73 6.20 -15.86 -6.34
N ASP A 74 5.59 -16.71 -7.17
CA ASP A 74 4.70 -17.77 -6.71
C ASP A 74 5.41 -18.76 -5.77
N GLY A 75 6.66 -19.10 -6.07
CA GLY A 75 7.48 -19.98 -5.22
C GLY A 75 7.80 -19.32 -3.87
N ILE A 76 8.20 -18.05 -3.90
CA ILE A 76 8.49 -17.27 -2.68
C ILE A 76 7.24 -17.13 -1.82
N LYS A 77 6.10 -16.78 -2.43
CA LYS A 77 4.83 -16.65 -1.73
C LYS A 77 4.42 -17.97 -1.09
N THR A 78 4.40 -19.06 -1.85
CA THR A 78 3.90 -20.35 -1.35
C THR A 78 4.73 -20.90 -0.20
N GLU A 79 6.06 -20.77 -0.26
CA GLU A 79 6.94 -21.39 0.74
C GLU A 79 7.33 -20.46 1.90
N PHE A 80 7.54 -19.17 1.63
CA PHE A 80 8.12 -18.24 2.61
C PHE A 80 7.13 -17.18 3.10
N LEU A 81 6.21 -16.72 2.25
CA LEU A 81 5.35 -15.57 2.54
C LEU A 81 3.88 -15.81 2.12
N PRO A 82 3.21 -16.85 2.65
CA PRO A 82 1.88 -17.26 2.16
C PRO A 82 0.76 -16.25 2.47
N ILE A 83 0.98 -15.41 3.49
CA ILE A 83 0.05 -14.38 3.94
C ILE A 83 0.09 -13.16 3.00
N TRP A 84 1.26 -12.89 2.40
CA TRP A 84 1.48 -11.70 1.61
C TRP A 84 1.04 -11.89 0.16
N ASP A 85 0.49 -10.84 -0.42
CA ASP A 85 0.21 -10.80 -1.85
C ASP A 85 1.51 -10.62 -2.64
N GLU A 86 1.46 -11.01 -3.92
CA GLU A 86 2.62 -10.90 -4.81
C GLU A 86 3.08 -9.44 -4.95
N ILE A 87 2.15 -8.49 -4.93
CA ILE A 87 2.45 -7.07 -5.08
C ILE A 87 3.22 -6.56 -3.86
N ALA A 88 2.83 -6.88 -2.62
CA ALA A 88 3.61 -6.47 -1.45
C ALA A 88 5.01 -7.09 -1.46
N ILE A 89 5.14 -8.36 -1.84
CA ILE A 89 6.45 -9.03 -1.97
C ILE A 89 7.34 -8.29 -2.98
N ARG A 90 6.80 -7.92 -4.15
CA ARG A 90 7.52 -7.13 -5.16
C ARG A 90 7.91 -5.75 -4.64
N ILE A 91 6.98 -5.03 -4.02
CA ILE A 91 7.23 -3.71 -3.43
C ILE A 91 8.34 -3.79 -2.39
N ARG A 92 8.32 -4.79 -1.51
CA ARG A 92 9.38 -4.97 -0.53
C ARG A 92 10.72 -5.28 -1.19
N THR A 93 10.70 -6.10 -2.24
CA THR A 93 11.90 -6.44 -3.01
C THR A 93 12.50 -5.20 -3.69
N TYR A 94 11.69 -4.25 -4.18
CA TYR A 94 12.20 -2.96 -4.69
C TYR A 94 13.03 -2.21 -3.65
N HIS A 95 12.54 -2.15 -2.41
CA HIS A 95 13.24 -1.48 -1.31
C HIS A 95 14.51 -2.23 -0.89
N MET A 96 14.47 -3.57 -0.90
CA MET A 96 15.63 -4.40 -0.61
C MET A 96 16.73 -4.29 -1.67
N MET A 97 16.38 -4.23 -2.95
CA MET A 97 17.34 -4.08 -4.03
C MET A 97 17.70 -2.62 -4.30
N GLY A 98 16.99 -1.67 -3.71
CA GLY A 98 17.20 -0.23 -3.93
C GLY A 98 16.81 0.24 -5.33
N THR A 99 15.93 -0.46 -6.04
CA THR A 99 15.50 -0.13 -7.41
C THR A 99 14.08 -0.58 -7.68
N GLN A 100 13.32 0.22 -8.44
CA GLN A 100 11.98 -0.15 -8.90
C GLN A 100 12.01 -1.11 -10.10
N ASP A 101 13.13 -1.17 -10.82
CA ASP A 101 13.27 -2.01 -12.00
C ASP A 101 13.96 -3.33 -11.65
N LEU A 102 13.16 -4.35 -11.35
CA LEU A 102 13.65 -5.72 -11.07
C LEU A 102 13.87 -6.56 -12.33
N SER A 103 13.52 -6.07 -13.53
CA SER A 103 13.70 -6.84 -14.77
C SER A 103 15.17 -7.23 -15.00
N LYS A 104 16.10 -6.38 -14.56
CA LYS A 104 17.55 -6.62 -14.62
C LYS A 104 18.03 -7.75 -13.70
N TYR A 105 17.19 -8.12 -12.73
CA TYR A 105 17.48 -9.14 -11.72
C TYR A 105 16.63 -10.39 -11.93
N GLU A 106 16.03 -10.58 -13.09
CA GLU A 106 15.26 -11.79 -13.37
C GLU A 106 16.13 -13.05 -13.17
N ASN A 107 15.63 -13.99 -12.37
CA ASN A 107 16.31 -15.21 -11.91
C ASN A 107 17.59 -14.98 -11.09
N TRP A 108 17.89 -13.73 -10.71
CA TRP A 108 19.03 -13.43 -9.87
C TRP A 108 18.82 -14.00 -8.45
N LYS A 109 19.86 -14.64 -7.92
CA LYS A 109 19.91 -15.22 -6.58
C LYS A 109 21.11 -14.64 -5.85
N GLY A 110 20.89 -14.20 -4.62
CA GLY A 110 21.95 -13.66 -3.78
C GLY A 110 21.69 -13.98 -2.32
N ASP A 111 22.76 -14.04 -1.55
CA ASP A 111 22.70 -14.04 -0.10
C ASP A 111 22.47 -12.61 0.43
N GLU A 112 22.35 -12.48 1.74
CA GLU A 112 22.13 -11.19 2.40
C GLU A 112 23.20 -10.15 2.05
N LYS A 113 24.46 -10.58 1.90
CA LYS A 113 25.57 -9.67 1.55
C LYS A 113 25.50 -9.21 0.10
N ALA A 114 25.16 -10.11 -0.83
CA ALA A 114 24.99 -9.77 -2.23
C ALA A 114 23.82 -8.80 -2.43
N ILE A 115 22.71 -8.99 -1.70
CA ILE A 115 21.56 -8.08 -1.73
C ILE A 115 21.97 -6.68 -1.25
N GLU A 116 22.68 -6.57 -0.12
CA GLU A 116 23.09 -5.27 0.41
C GLU A 116 24.10 -4.56 -0.51
N ALA A 117 25.08 -5.29 -1.05
CA ALA A 117 26.05 -4.72 -1.98
C ALA A 117 25.39 -4.15 -3.25
N GLU A 118 24.42 -4.88 -3.81
CA GLU A 118 23.69 -4.41 -4.99
C GLU A 118 22.75 -3.24 -4.65
N ARG A 119 22.16 -3.26 -3.46
CA ARG A 119 21.37 -2.14 -2.94
C ARG A 119 22.20 -0.86 -2.82
N GLU A 120 23.38 -0.94 -2.22
CA GLU A 120 24.28 0.21 -2.08
C GLU A 120 24.67 0.78 -3.46
N LYS A 121 25.04 -0.10 -4.39
CA LYS A 121 25.37 0.26 -5.78
C LYS A 121 24.20 0.95 -6.48
N ASN A 122 22.98 0.45 -6.34
CA ASN A 122 21.78 1.05 -6.93
C ASN A 122 21.45 2.41 -6.31
N ILE A 123 21.60 2.55 -4.99
CA ILE A 123 21.42 3.83 -4.29
C ILE A 123 22.46 4.85 -4.75
N GLU A 124 23.72 4.46 -4.88
CA GLU A 124 24.78 5.36 -5.37
C GLU A 124 24.55 5.80 -6.82
N ALA A 125 24.14 4.87 -7.70
CA ALA A 125 23.79 5.18 -9.08
C ALA A 125 22.60 6.16 -9.13
N ALA A 126 21.55 5.90 -8.35
CA ALA A 126 20.38 6.76 -8.26
C ALA A 126 20.72 8.19 -7.80
N LYS A 127 21.59 8.31 -6.79
CA LYS A 127 22.05 9.62 -6.30
C LYS A 127 22.86 10.39 -7.35
N LYS A 128 23.75 9.71 -8.07
CA LYS A 128 24.54 10.33 -9.15
C LYS A 128 23.66 10.81 -10.31
N GLU A 129 22.58 10.09 -10.58
CA GLU A 129 21.66 10.38 -11.68
C GLU A 129 20.51 11.33 -11.32
N GLY A 130 20.38 11.73 -10.05
CA GLY A 130 19.26 12.53 -9.57
C GLY A 130 17.92 11.79 -9.69
N ALA A 131 17.94 10.46 -9.58
CA ALA A 131 16.77 9.60 -9.79
C ALA A 131 16.46 8.73 -8.56
N PHE A 132 16.62 9.33 -7.37
CA PHE A 132 16.42 8.66 -6.09
C PHE A 132 15.17 9.21 -5.41
N ALA A 133 14.13 8.38 -5.29
CA ALA A 133 12.88 8.74 -4.62
C ALA A 133 12.38 7.57 -3.77
N PHE A 134 11.75 7.87 -2.63
CA PHE A 134 11.20 6.86 -1.71
C PHE A 134 12.18 5.75 -1.28
N GLY A 135 13.49 6.04 -1.26
CA GLY A 135 14.50 5.06 -0.87
C GLY A 135 14.92 4.08 -1.97
N VAL A 136 14.48 4.28 -3.23
CA VAL A 136 14.78 3.41 -4.37
C VAL A 136 15.18 4.20 -5.62
N GLN A 137 15.92 3.56 -6.52
CA GLN A 137 16.19 4.08 -7.86
C GLN A 137 14.91 4.05 -8.71
N VAL A 138 14.58 5.20 -9.29
CA VAL A 138 13.42 5.40 -10.16
C VAL A 138 13.89 5.80 -11.55
N LYS A 139 13.06 5.63 -12.58
CA LYS A 139 13.36 6.18 -13.92
C LYS A 139 13.50 7.71 -13.83
N LYS A 140 14.42 8.29 -14.60
CA LYS A 140 14.72 9.74 -14.58
C LYS A 140 13.49 10.64 -14.77
N GLU A 141 12.52 10.19 -15.54
CA GLU A 141 11.25 10.90 -15.78
C GLU A 141 10.42 11.13 -14.51
N PHE A 142 10.56 10.26 -13.51
CA PHE A 142 9.87 10.36 -12.21
C PHE A 142 10.82 10.67 -11.05
N GLY A 143 12.14 10.63 -11.30
CA GLY A 143 13.21 10.78 -10.30
C GLY A 143 13.39 12.19 -9.75
N ASN A 144 12.76 13.19 -10.38
CA ASN A 144 12.86 14.60 -10.02
C ASN A 144 11.63 15.09 -9.23
N LEU A 145 11.12 14.26 -8.32
CA LEU A 145 10.24 14.74 -7.25
C LEU A 145 11.16 15.43 -6.25
N GLU A 146 11.12 16.76 -6.20
CA GLU A 146 11.76 17.58 -5.17
C GLU A 146 11.20 17.23 -3.77
N VAL A 147 11.49 16.03 -3.26
CA VAL A 147 11.44 15.73 -1.83
C VAL A 147 12.78 16.19 -1.26
N THR A 148 13.06 17.48 -1.42
CA THR A 148 14.14 18.17 -0.73
C THR A 148 13.83 18.06 0.75
N GLU A 149 14.57 17.22 1.47
CA GLU A 149 15.12 17.32 2.84
C GLU A 149 14.22 17.79 4.03
N LYS A 150 13.15 18.55 3.80
CA LYS A 150 12.20 19.11 4.77
C LYS A 150 11.40 18.05 5.53
N GLU A 151 11.17 16.87 4.95
CA GLU A 151 10.46 15.79 5.66
C GLU A 151 11.32 15.05 6.71
N ASN A 152 12.66 15.09 6.59
CA ASN A 152 13.55 14.49 7.59
C ASN A 152 13.80 15.43 8.77
N GLU A 153 13.70 16.76 8.58
CA GLU A 153 13.77 17.71 9.69
C GLU A 153 12.48 17.74 10.52
N SER A 154 11.31 17.67 9.90
CA SER A 154 10.02 17.67 10.59
C SER A 154 9.79 16.42 11.45
N LYS A 155 10.32 15.26 11.05
CA LYS A 155 10.30 14.04 11.88
C LYS A 155 11.28 14.09 13.07
N LYS A 156 12.43 14.77 12.95
CA LYS A 156 13.38 14.96 14.07
C LYS A 156 12.87 15.96 15.12
N THR A 157 12.08 16.96 14.74
CA THR A 157 11.50 17.91 15.72
C THR A 157 10.34 17.30 16.50
N ASN A 158 9.52 16.44 15.87
CA ASN A 158 8.32 15.89 16.52
C ASN A 158 8.62 14.77 17.54
N GLN A 159 9.78 14.10 17.46
CA GLN A 159 10.22 13.14 18.49
C GLN A 159 10.80 13.80 19.74
N LYS A 160 11.36 15.02 19.65
CA LYS A 160 11.87 15.74 20.83
C LYS A 160 10.77 16.38 21.69
N GLY A 161 9.58 16.62 21.14
CA GLY A 161 8.43 17.17 21.88
C GLY A 161 7.73 16.16 22.80
N LYS A 162 7.60 14.89 22.40
CA LYS A 162 6.87 13.88 23.18
C LYS A 162 7.62 13.29 24.38
N ALA A 163 8.91 13.57 24.53
CA ALA A 163 9.73 13.05 25.64
C ALA A 163 9.68 13.93 26.91
N LYS A 164 9.16 15.17 26.85
CA LYS A 164 9.16 16.10 28.00
C LYS A 164 7.90 16.09 28.87
N ASP A 165 6.78 15.53 28.40
CA ASP A 165 5.50 15.57 29.16
C ASP A 165 5.18 14.32 30.01
N LYS A 166 6.05 13.31 30.05
CA LYS A 166 5.85 12.11 30.90
C LYS A 166 6.61 12.14 32.24
N LYS A 167 7.11 13.30 32.67
CA LYS A 167 7.85 13.46 33.95
C LYS A 167 7.31 14.62 34.80
N SER A 168 6.00 14.66 35.02
CA SER A 168 5.38 15.38 36.15
C SER A 168 3.96 14.88 36.39
N LYS A 169 3.86 13.78 37.13
CA LYS A 169 2.84 13.57 38.15
C LYS A 169 3.26 12.44 39.08
#